data_AF-A0A7Y4ZMH7-F1
#
_entry.id   AF-A0A7Y4ZMH7-F1
#
_cell.length_a   1.000
_cell.length_b   1.000
_cell.length_c   1.000
_cell.angle_alpha   90.00
_cell.angle_beta   90.00
_cell.angle_gamma   90.00
#
_symmetry.space_group_name_H-M   'P 1'
#
loop_
_entity.id
_entity.type
_entity.pdbx_description
1 polymer ?
#
loop_
_entity_poly.entity_id
_entity_poly.type
_entity_poly.pdbx_seq_one_letter_code
_entity_poly.pdbx_strand_id
1 'polypeptide(L)'
;MHNPPPQYPQQQYPQQQHYPQAPQHNVAAGTFDMGGGQQLRVKINGQSPGDYVKNKIIGYIIGAVITVVMVAGFIVAILYFMNKQASDAAAQASGAPRETKAAVWDGKSTFECKANDAVTLSGITATVSGTAIKASGNCQLTLVNVNLTAPIAIDAGAGAKVTMTGGSITASTNAVVAAGAAKVDLVGTKVSGKSKKSGAATITGAP
;
A
#
# COMPACT_ATOMS: atom_id res chain seq x y z
N MET A 1 -56.56 -60.82 94.72
CA MET A 1 -56.20 -59.42 94.96
C MET A 1 -54.93 -59.14 94.16
N HIS A 2 -55.05 -58.45 93.03
CA HIS A 2 -54.00 -58.30 92.02
C HIS A 2 -53.28 -56.96 92.23
N ASN A 3 -51.97 -56.98 92.43
CA ASN A 3 -51.16 -55.81 92.74
C ASN A 3 -50.74 -55.12 91.43
N PRO A 4 -50.97 -53.81 91.22
CA PRO A 4 -50.57 -53.14 89.99
C PRO A 4 -49.04 -52.95 89.92
N PRO A 5 -48.45 -53.05 88.72
CA PRO A 5 -47.00 -52.94 88.54
C PRO A 5 -46.50 -51.50 88.72
N PRO A 6 -45.24 -51.32 89.16
CA PRO A 6 -44.65 -50.01 89.40
C PRO A 6 -44.44 -49.23 88.09
N GLN A 7 -44.84 -47.97 88.09
CA GLN A 7 -44.58 -47.03 87.00
C GLN A 7 -43.17 -46.47 87.13
N TYR A 8 -42.34 -46.70 86.11
CA TYR A 8 -41.02 -46.10 86.00
C TYR A 8 -41.13 -44.71 85.33
N PRO A 9 -40.40 -43.70 85.80
CA PRO A 9 -40.40 -42.37 85.19
C PRO A 9 -39.80 -42.42 83.78
N GLN A 10 -40.52 -41.84 82.81
CA GLN A 10 -40.06 -41.73 81.43
C GLN A 10 -38.86 -40.79 81.34
N GLN A 11 -37.72 -41.32 80.89
CA GLN A 11 -36.55 -40.53 80.54
C GLN A 11 -36.86 -39.67 79.30
N GLN A 12 -36.95 -38.36 79.51
CA GLN A 12 -36.95 -37.38 78.43
C GLN A 12 -35.57 -37.34 77.78
N TYR A 13 -35.48 -37.83 76.54
CA TYR A 13 -34.29 -37.65 75.72
C TYR A 13 -34.14 -36.16 75.37
N PRO A 14 -32.95 -35.56 75.52
CA PRO A 14 -32.73 -34.18 75.12
C PRO A 14 -32.93 -34.06 73.60
N GLN A 15 -33.83 -33.15 73.21
CA GLN A 15 -34.07 -32.73 71.84
C GLN A 15 -32.74 -32.32 71.19
N GLN A 16 -32.39 -32.95 70.07
CA GLN A 16 -31.20 -32.59 69.29
C GLN A 16 -31.27 -31.11 68.90
N GLN A 17 -30.41 -30.31 69.51
CA GLN A 17 -30.23 -28.91 69.15
C GLN A 17 -29.74 -28.85 67.71
N HIS A 18 -30.61 -28.42 66.80
CA HIS A 18 -30.21 -28.02 65.45
C HIS A 18 -29.27 -26.81 65.60
N TYR A 19 -27.97 -27.06 65.50
CA TYR A 19 -26.99 -25.99 65.40
C TYR A 19 -27.24 -25.25 64.07
N PRO A 20 -27.46 -23.93 64.08
CA PRO A 20 -27.57 -23.17 62.84
C PRO A 20 -26.28 -23.35 62.04
N GLN A 21 -26.40 -23.88 60.83
CA GLN A 21 -25.27 -24.01 59.92
C GLN A 21 -24.67 -22.62 59.69
N ALA A 22 -23.35 -22.51 59.81
CA ALA A 22 -22.65 -21.25 59.59
C ALA A 22 -22.99 -20.72 58.19
N PRO A 23 -23.27 -19.41 58.03
CA PRO A 23 -23.63 -18.81 56.75
C PRO A 23 -22.58 -19.15 55.68
N GLN A 24 -22.98 -19.87 54.64
CA GLN A 24 -22.11 -20.17 53.52
C GLN A 24 -22.15 -19.03 52.51
N HIS A 25 -21.11 -18.21 52.51
CA HIS A 25 -20.94 -17.16 51.51
C HIS A 25 -20.31 -17.73 50.24
N ASN A 26 -21.11 -17.98 49.21
CA ASN A 26 -20.59 -18.32 47.88
C ASN A 26 -20.35 -17.04 47.07
N VAL A 27 -19.17 -16.47 47.27
CA VAL A 27 -18.72 -15.23 46.63
C VAL A 27 -18.65 -15.34 45.10
N ALA A 28 -18.38 -16.53 44.55
CA ALA A 28 -18.32 -16.75 43.11
C ALA A 28 -19.70 -16.68 42.43
N ALA A 29 -20.76 -17.08 43.15
CA ALA A 29 -22.14 -16.97 42.69
C ALA A 29 -22.78 -15.59 42.97
N GLY A 30 -22.05 -14.68 43.63
CA GLY A 30 -22.58 -13.38 44.05
C GLY A 30 -23.71 -13.48 45.08
N THR A 31 -23.78 -14.60 45.81
CA THR A 31 -24.82 -14.87 46.81
C THR A 31 -24.27 -14.68 48.22
N PHE A 32 -24.91 -13.81 48.98
CA PHE A 32 -24.62 -13.58 50.39
C PHE A 32 -25.85 -14.00 51.21
N ASP A 33 -25.71 -15.06 51.99
CA ASP A 33 -26.72 -15.47 52.96
C ASP A 33 -26.56 -14.60 54.21
N MET A 34 -27.63 -13.89 54.59
CA MET A 34 -27.64 -13.01 55.77
C MET A 34 -28.23 -13.71 57.01
N GLY A 35 -28.53 -15.00 56.93
CA GLY A 35 -29.28 -15.73 57.95
C GLY A 35 -30.79 -15.52 57.83
N GLY A 36 -31.57 -16.46 58.38
CA GLY A 36 -33.03 -16.39 58.33
C GLY A 36 -33.68 -16.69 56.96
N GLY A 37 -32.94 -17.33 56.05
CA GLY A 37 -33.45 -17.73 54.72
C GLY A 37 -33.45 -16.61 53.66
N GLN A 38 -32.89 -15.45 53.98
CA GLN A 38 -32.78 -14.30 53.08
C GLN A 38 -31.42 -14.34 52.35
N GLN A 39 -31.45 -14.50 51.02
CA GLN A 39 -30.25 -14.46 50.17
C GLN A 39 -30.23 -13.20 49.32
N LEU A 40 -29.16 -12.41 49.41
CA LEU A 40 -28.89 -11.33 48.47
C LEU A 40 -28.12 -11.86 47.26
N ARG A 41 -28.62 -11.58 46.05
CA ARG A 41 -27.93 -11.86 44.79
C ARG A 41 -27.42 -10.57 44.17
N VAL A 42 -26.11 -10.39 44.15
CA VAL A 42 -25.47 -9.26 43.46
C VAL A 42 -25.43 -9.56 41.96
N LYS A 43 -26.05 -8.70 41.17
CA LYS A 43 -25.99 -8.74 39.70
C LYS A 43 -25.21 -7.52 39.20
N ILE A 44 -24.29 -7.72 38.26
CA ILE A 44 -23.57 -6.65 37.58
C ILE A 44 -24.16 -6.52 36.18
N ASN A 45 -24.77 -5.38 35.86
CA ASN A 45 -25.49 -5.15 34.59
C ASN A 45 -26.52 -6.24 34.24
N GLY A 46 -27.24 -6.76 35.25
CA GLY A 46 -28.27 -7.79 35.07
C GLY A 46 -27.75 -9.23 34.95
N GLN A 47 -26.44 -9.45 34.93
CA GLN A 47 -25.80 -10.77 34.85
C GLN A 47 -25.18 -11.19 36.18
N SER A 48 -24.97 -12.50 36.37
CA SER A 48 -24.17 -12.99 37.49
C SER A 48 -22.70 -12.55 37.31
N PRO A 49 -21.93 -12.34 38.39
CA PRO A 49 -20.53 -11.95 38.28
C PRO A 49 -19.70 -12.91 37.43
N GLY A 50 -19.98 -14.21 37.51
CA GLY A 50 -19.31 -15.24 36.70
C GLY A 50 -19.57 -15.08 35.19
N ASP A 51 -20.81 -14.81 34.80
CA ASP A 51 -21.18 -14.64 33.39
C ASP A 51 -20.60 -13.35 32.80
N TYR A 52 -20.57 -12.27 33.59
CA TYR A 52 -19.98 -11.00 33.18
C TYR A 52 -18.48 -11.12 32.90
N VAL A 53 -17.73 -11.81 33.78
CA VAL A 53 -16.29 -12.05 33.60
C VAL A 53 -16.03 -12.93 32.38
N LYS A 54 -16.81 -14.00 32.20
CA LYS A 54 -16.68 -14.92 31.05
C LYS A 54 -16.90 -14.19 29.71
N ASN A 55 -17.94 -13.38 29.61
CA ASN A 55 -18.23 -12.61 28.39
C ASN A 55 -17.15 -11.57 28.09
N LYS A 56 -16.61 -10.92 29.14
CA LYS A 56 -15.54 -9.93 28.98
C LYS A 56 -14.23 -10.58 28.52
N ILE A 57 -13.88 -11.75 29.05
CA ILE A 57 -12.69 -12.52 28.64
C ILE A 57 -12.80 -12.94 27.17
N ILE A 58 -13.97 -13.44 26.74
CA ILE A 58 -14.20 -13.82 25.33
C ILE A 58 -14.02 -12.60 24.41
N GLY A 59 -14.52 -11.42 24.80
CA GLY A 59 -14.33 -10.18 24.05
C GLY A 59 -12.85 -9.81 23.87
N TYR A 60 -12.04 -9.92 24.93
CA TYR A 60 -10.60 -9.66 24.83
C TYR A 60 -9.86 -10.66 23.92
N ILE A 61 -10.22 -11.94 23.98
CA ILE A 61 -9.62 -12.98 23.12
C ILE A 61 -9.92 -12.68 21.65
N ILE A 62 -11.18 -12.37 21.31
CA ILE A 62 -11.57 -12.02 19.93
C ILE A 62 -10.82 -10.76 19.47
N GLY A 63 -10.75 -9.72 20.32
CA GLY A 63 -10.03 -8.49 20.00
C GLY A 63 -8.52 -8.72 19.79
N ALA A 64 -7.89 -9.58 20.58
CA ALA A 64 -6.49 -9.94 20.43
C ALA A 64 -6.24 -10.69 19.11
N VAL A 65 -7.10 -11.64 18.75
CA VAL A 65 -6.98 -12.39 17.48
C VAL A 65 -7.11 -11.46 16.27
N ILE A 66 -8.10 -10.57 16.25
CA ILE A 66 -8.27 -9.61 15.14
C ILE A 66 -7.04 -8.71 15.02
N THR A 67 -6.51 -8.24 16.15
CA THR A 67 -5.32 -7.38 16.16
C THR A 67 -4.11 -8.10 15.59
N VAL A 68 -3.88 -9.36 15.97
CA VAL A 68 -2.78 -10.17 15.43
C VAL A 68 -2.93 -10.39 13.92
N VAL A 69 -4.14 -10.67 13.44
CA VAL A 69 -4.41 -10.85 12.00
C VAL A 69 -4.13 -9.56 11.22
N MET A 70 -4.57 -8.40 11.73
CA MET A 70 -4.34 -7.11 11.08
C MET A 70 -2.85 -6.76 11.02
N VAL A 71 -2.10 -7.00 12.11
CA VAL A 71 -0.65 -6.78 12.15
C VAL A 71 0.06 -7.72 11.17
N ALA A 72 -0.29 -9.01 11.14
CA ALA A 72 0.29 -9.96 10.20
C ALA A 72 0.00 -9.57 8.74
N GLY A 73 -1.24 -9.19 8.43
CA GLY A 73 -1.63 -8.71 7.10
C GLY A 73 -0.86 -7.45 6.69
N PHE A 74 -0.67 -6.51 7.62
CA PHE A 74 0.11 -5.30 7.38
C PHE A 74 1.60 -5.60 7.13
N ILE A 75 2.20 -6.53 7.89
CA ILE A 75 3.57 -6.99 7.67
C ILE A 75 3.70 -7.65 6.29
N VAL A 76 2.77 -8.53 5.89
CA VAL A 76 2.77 -9.16 4.57
C VAL A 76 2.65 -8.12 3.45
N ALA A 77 1.79 -7.10 3.61
CA ALA A 77 1.67 -6.01 2.66
C ALA A 77 2.97 -5.21 2.54
N ILE A 78 3.63 -4.86 3.66
CA ILE A 78 4.93 -4.18 3.64
C ILE A 78 5.97 -5.03 2.91
N LEU A 79 6.09 -6.32 3.24
CA LEU A 79 7.05 -7.22 2.59
C LEU A 79 6.77 -7.35 1.08
N TYR A 80 5.50 -7.42 0.68
CA TYR A 80 5.11 -7.41 -0.73
C TYR A 80 5.52 -6.12 -1.44
N PHE A 81 5.25 -4.95 -0.83
CA PHE A 81 5.64 -3.66 -1.39
C PHE A 81 7.17 -3.49 -1.47
N MET A 82 7.90 -3.95 -0.46
CA MET A 82 9.38 -3.93 -0.47
C MET A 82 9.93 -4.87 -1.54
N ASN A 83 9.38 -6.07 -1.71
CA ASN A 83 9.81 -7.00 -2.76
C ASN A 83 9.46 -6.49 -4.17
N LYS A 84 8.33 -5.79 -4.32
CA LYS A 84 7.94 -5.15 -5.58
C LYS A 84 8.86 -3.97 -5.90
N GLN A 85 9.15 -3.10 -4.92
CA GLN A 85 10.13 -2.02 -5.10
C GLN A 85 11.53 -2.57 -5.37
N ALA A 86 11.93 -3.68 -4.75
CA ALA A 86 13.17 -4.37 -5.08
C ALA A 86 13.17 -4.95 -6.49
N SER A 87 12.02 -5.39 -7.01
CA SER A 87 11.87 -5.86 -8.40
C SER A 87 11.93 -4.70 -9.40
N ASP A 88 11.28 -3.57 -9.10
CA ASP A 88 11.33 -2.35 -9.93
C ASP A 88 12.72 -1.68 -9.88
N ALA A 89 13.35 -1.68 -8.70
CA ALA A 89 14.72 -1.22 -8.50
C ALA A 89 15.74 -2.19 -9.10
N ALA A 90 15.53 -3.51 -9.05
CA ALA A 90 16.36 -4.48 -9.75
C ALA A 90 16.17 -4.40 -11.26
N ALA A 91 14.97 -4.08 -11.77
CA ALA A 91 14.74 -3.78 -13.18
C ALA A 91 15.40 -2.45 -13.63
N GLN A 92 15.69 -1.54 -12.70
CA GLN A 92 16.48 -0.32 -12.93
C GLN A 92 17.98 -0.49 -12.66
N ALA A 93 18.37 -1.41 -11.76
CA ALA A 93 19.74 -1.66 -11.33
C ALA A 93 20.42 -2.80 -12.11
N SER A 94 19.64 -3.66 -12.77
CA SER A 94 20.13 -4.43 -13.90
C SER A 94 20.36 -3.45 -15.04
N GLY A 95 21.51 -2.77 -15.03
CA GLY A 95 22.09 -2.08 -16.18
C GLY A 95 22.40 -3.02 -17.35
N ALA A 96 21.67 -4.14 -17.48
CA ALA A 96 21.41 -4.73 -18.76
C ALA A 96 20.78 -3.62 -19.61
N PRO A 97 21.38 -3.26 -20.77
CA PRO A 97 20.71 -2.35 -21.67
C PRO A 97 19.32 -2.92 -21.88
N ARG A 98 18.27 -2.22 -21.42
CA ARG A 98 16.91 -2.45 -21.92
C ARG A 98 17.11 -2.55 -23.41
N GLU A 99 16.90 -3.75 -23.98
CA GLU A 99 17.11 -3.96 -25.41
C GLU A 99 16.48 -2.76 -26.09
N THR A 100 17.33 -1.90 -26.63
CA THR A 100 16.90 -0.78 -27.44
C THR A 100 16.34 -1.47 -28.65
N LYS A 101 15.04 -1.82 -28.58
CA LYS A 101 14.30 -2.22 -29.74
C LYS A 101 14.52 -1.08 -30.71
N ALA A 102 15.26 -1.38 -31.76
CA ALA A 102 15.35 -0.50 -32.90
C ALA A 102 13.92 -0.37 -33.40
N ALA A 103 13.24 0.69 -32.97
CA ALA A 103 11.90 0.94 -33.41
C ALA A 103 12.02 1.30 -34.88
N VAL A 104 11.41 0.49 -35.74
CA VAL A 104 11.34 0.80 -37.16
C VAL A 104 10.26 1.87 -37.30
N TRP A 105 10.68 3.13 -37.23
CA TRP A 105 9.84 4.28 -37.54
C TRP A 105 9.98 4.64 -39.01
N ASP A 106 8.85 4.87 -39.68
CA ASP A 106 8.80 5.11 -41.12
C ASP A 106 9.06 6.58 -41.53
N GLY A 107 9.15 7.49 -40.55
CA GLY A 107 9.38 8.90 -40.80
C GLY A 107 8.20 9.66 -41.42
N LYS A 108 7.01 9.04 -41.51
CA LYS A 108 5.81 9.66 -42.12
C LYS A 108 4.81 10.18 -41.11
N SER A 109 4.82 9.61 -39.91
CA SER A 109 3.92 9.95 -38.81
C SER A 109 4.69 10.44 -37.59
N THR A 110 4.02 11.11 -36.65
CA THR A 110 4.63 11.51 -35.38
C THR A 110 5.10 10.29 -34.60
N PHE A 111 6.39 10.26 -34.26
CA PHE A 111 6.92 9.26 -33.34
C PHE A 111 6.65 9.68 -31.90
N GLU A 112 5.94 8.87 -31.14
CA GLU A 112 5.65 9.14 -29.73
C GLU A 112 6.43 8.19 -28.82
N CYS A 113 7.25 8.78 -27.95
CA CYS A 113 7.91 8.05 -26.87
C CYS A 113 7.33 8.46 -25.51
N LYS A 114 6.88 7.48 -24.74
CA LYS A 114 6.10 7.68 -23.51
C LYS A 114 6.69 6.88 -22.34
N ALA A 115 6.18 7.17 -21.14
CA ALA A 115 6.50 6.44 -19.90
C ALA A 115 8.01 6.36 -19.61
N ASN A 116 8.57 5.16 -19.46
CA ASN A 116 9.99 4.94 -19.12
C ASN A 116 10.71 4.18 -20.25
N ASP A 117 10.25 4.30 -21.50
CA ASP A 117 10.79 3.54 -22.62
C ASP A 117 12.18 4.05 -23.03
N ALA A 118 13.00 3.14 -23.55
CA ALA A 118 14.31 3.45 -24.12
C ALA A 118 14.31 3.01 -25.60
N VAL A 119 14.41 3.97 -26.52
CA VAL A 119 14.33 3.71 -27.96
C VAL A 119 15.53 4.32 -28.67
N THR A 120 16.08 3.57 -29.62
CA THR A 120 17.10 4.09 -30.54
C THR A 120 16.57 4.05 -31.97
N LEU A 121 16.68 5.18 -32.65
CA LEU A 121 16.36 5.35 -34.06
C LEU A 121 17.64 5.75 -34.79
N SER A 122 17.93 5.10 -35.91
CA SER A 122 19.17 5.35 -36.65
C SER A 122 18.93 5.42 -38.15
N GLY A 123 19.55 6.39 -38.83
CA GLY A 123 19.56 6.49 -40.29
C GLY A 123 18.21 6.81 -40.93
N ILE A 124 17.27 7.39 -40.16
CA ILE A 124 15.93 7.70 -40.65
C ILE A 124 15.92 9.10 -41.27
N THR A 125 15.25 9.24 -42.41
CA THR A 125 14.88 10.55 -42.97
C THR A 125 13.35 10.69 -42.88
N ALA A 126 12.90 11.66 -42.09
CA ALA A 126 11.49 11.86 -41.78
C ALA A 126 11.02 13.25 -42.22
N THR A 127 9.87 13.28 -42.90
CA THR A 127 9.19 14.51 -43.30
C THR A 127 7.76 14.45 -42.82
N VAL A 128 7.43 15.25 -41.81
CA VAL A 128 6.15 15.20 -41.11
C VAL A 128 5.51 16.59 -41.14
N SER A 129 4.21 16.67 -41.39
CA SER A 129 3.47 17.95 -41.46
C SER A 129 3.19 18.59 -40.09
N GLY A 130 3.53 17.93 -38.98
CA GLY A 130 3.26 18.37 -37.61
C GLY A 130 4.47 18.29 -36.69
N THR A 131 4.32 17.58 -35.57
CA THR A 131 5.45 17.26 -34.69
C THR A 131 6.12 15.97 -35.17
N ALA A 132 7.42 15.97 -35.45
CA ALA A 132 8.11 14.74 -35.87
C ALA A 132 8.33 13.77 -34.71
N ILE A 133 8.94 14.25 -33.62
CA ILE A 133 9.24 13.47 -32.41
C ILE A 133 8.51 14.09 -31.22
N LYS A 134 7.73 13.29 -30.50
CA LYS A 134 7.09 13.69 -29.23
C LYS A 134 7.55 12.77 -28.10
N ALA A 135 8.37 13.30 -27.20
CA ALA A 135 8.92 12.58 -26.06
C ALA A 135 8.29 13.09 -24.75
N SER A 136 7.79 12.18 -23.91
CA SER A 136 7.11 12.50 -22.66
C SER A 136 7.41 11.46 -21.56
N GLY A 137 6.98 11.75 -20.33
CA GLY A 137 7.32 10.90 -19.16
C GLY A 137 8.80 11.00 -18.82
N ASN A 138 9.47 9.86 -18.65
CA ASN A 138 10.92 9.71 -18.50
C ASN A 138 11.51 8.90 -19.67
N CYS A 139 10.94 9.02 -20.87
CA CYS A 139 11.45 8.32 -22.05
C CYS A 139 12.92 8.72 -22.33
N GLN A 140 13.71 7.74 -22.76
CA GLN A 140 15.09 7.91 -23.24
C GLN A 140 15.15 7.62 -24.74
N LEU A 141 15.21 8.67 -25.55
CA LEU A 141 15.25 8.55 -27.01
C LEU A 141 16.64 8.89 -27.52
N THR A 142 17.24 7.97 -28.27
CA THR A 142 18.52 8.18 -28.96
C THR A 142 18.30 8.21 -30.47
N LEU A 143 18.70 9.30 -31.11
CA LEU A 143 18.59 9.55 -32.55
C LEU A 143 20.00 9.57 -33.14
N VAL A 144 20.33 8.64 -34.03
CA VAL A 144 21.67 8.55 -34.63
C VAL A 144 21.59 8.80 -36.13
N ASN A 145 22.25 9.85 -36.62
CA ASN A 145 22.27 10.22 -38.04
C ASN A 145 20.87 10.31 -38.67
N VAL A 146 19.95 10.99 -37.97
CA VAL A 146 18.55 11.15 -38.40
C VAL A 146 18.36 12.53 -39.06
N ASN A 147 17.58 12.59 -40.14
CA ASN A 147 17.20 13.85 -40.79
C ASN A 147 15.72 14.12 -40.56
N LEU A 148 15.39 15.23 -39.89
CA LEU A 148 14.03 15.61 -39.54
C LEU A 148 13.60 16.88 -40.28
N THR A 149 12.49 16.81 -40.99
CA THR A 149 11.83 17.98 -41.61
C THR A 149 10.38 18.06 -41.12
N ALA A 150 10.07 19.03 -40.26
CA ALA A 150 8.73 19.20 -39.71
C ALA A 150 8.52 20.59 -39.10
N PRO A 151 7.30 21.14 -38.99
CA PRO A 151 7.08 22.39 -38.28
C PRO A 151 7.62 22.41 -36.85
N ILE A 152 7.46 21.29 -36.13
CA ILE A 152 8.11 21.05 -34.84
C ILE A 152 8.91 19.76 -34.93
N ALA A 153 10.24 19.81 -34.86
CA ALA A 153 11.02 18.58 -35.03
C ALA A 153 11.05 17.72 -33.76
N ILE A 154 11.39 18.31 -32.61
CA ILE A 154 11.42 17.62 -31.31
C ILE A 154 10.57 18.37 -30.29
N ASP A 155 9.56 17.70 -29.73
CA ASP A 155 8.76 18.16 -28.59
C ASP A 155 9.01 17.23 -27.39
N ALA A 156 9.79 17.71 -26.42
CA ALA A 156 10.20 16.97 -25.24
C ALA A 156 9.60 17.59 -23.97
N GLY A 157 8.80 16.83 -23.23
CA GLY A 157 8.15 17.26 -21.99
C GLY A 157 8.47 16.39 -20.78
N ALA A 158 7.95 16.80 -19.62
CA ALA A 158 8.12 16.10 -18.35
C ALA A 158 9.61 15.85 -18.01
N GLY A 159 10.05 14.61 -17.84
CA GLY A 159 11.44 14.21 -17.56
C GLY A 159 12.13 13.51 -18.73
N ALA A 160 11.65 13.70 -19.96
CA ALA A 160 12.17 13.01 -21.14
C ALA A 160 13.63 13.39 -21.42
N LYS A 161 14.42 12.42 -21.87
CA LYS A 161 15.82 12.58 -22.29
C LYS A 161 15.92 12.23 -23.77
N VAL A 162 16.26 13.20 -24.59
CA VAL A 162 16.47 13.02 -26.03
C VAL A 162 17.92 13.33 -26.35
N THR A 163 18.63 12.38 -26.93
CA THR A 163 20.01 12.56 -27.41
C THR A 163 20.01 12.37 -28.91
N MET A 164 20.47 13.35 -29.66
CA MET A 164 20.65 13.27 -31.10
C MET A 164 22.13 13.39 -31.44
N THR A 165 22.66 12.45 -32.20
CA THR A 165 24.06 12.44 -32.64
C THR A 165 24.13 12.44 -34.16
N GLY A 166 24.71 13.50 -34.73
CA GLY A 166 24.77 13.72 -36.17
C GLY A 166 23.42 14.09 -36.79
N GLY A 167 23.31 13.99 -38.12
CA GLY A 167 22.08 14.26 -38.87
C GLY A 167 21.72 15.74 -38.97
N SER A 168 20.45 16.02 -39.30
CA SER A 168 19.95 17.38 -39.49
C SER A 168 18.51 17.57 -39.03
N ILE A 169 18.20 18.78 -38.55
CA ILE A 169 16.87 19.23 -38.17
C ILE A 169 16.54 20.46 -39.02
N THR A 170 15.44 20.40 -39.76
CA THR A 170 14.86 21.52 -40.49
C THR A 170 13.43 21.74 -40.00
N ALA A 171 13.22 22.82 -39.25
CA ALA A 171 11.91 23.15 -38.71
C ALA A 171 11.47 24.57 -39.05
N SER A 172 10.22 24.71 -39.49
CA SER A 172 9.65 26.00 -39.86
C SER A 172 9.14 26.80 -38.66
N THR A 173 8.71 26.13 -37.58
CA THR A 173 8.21 26.80 -36.36
C THR A 173 9.24 26.72 -35.23
N ASN A 174 9.53 25.51 -34.73
CA ASN A 174 10.53 25.28 -33.67
C ASN A 174 11.31 23.99 -33.95
N ALA A 175 12.63 24.06 -33.96
CA ALA A 175 13.48 22.88 -34.06
C ALA A 175 13.36 21.99 -32.81
N VAL A 176 13.46 22.60 -31.64
CA VAL A 176 13.36 21.89 -30.36
C VAL A 176 12.43 22.66 -29.43
N VAL A 177 11.45 21.98 -28.86
CA VAL A 177 10.61 22.46 -27.77
C VAL A 177 10.87 21.57 -26.58
N ALA A 178 11.45 22.11 -25.51
CA ALA A 178 11.70 21.39 -24.27
C ALA A 178 10.97 22.04 -23.10
N ALA A 179 10.21 21.25 -22.34
CA ALA A 179 9.40 21.69 -21.20
C ALA A 179 9.56 20.79 -19.97
N GLY A 180 9.15 21.27 -18.80
CA GLY A 180 9.24 20.51 -17.55
C GLY A 180 10.68 20.37 -17.06
N ALA A 181 11.15 19.15 -16.84
CA ALA A 181 12.53 18.77 -16.52
C ALA A 181 13.21 18.02 -17.68
N ALA A 182 12.74 18.20 -18.92
CA ALA A 182 13.26 17.51 -20.09
C ALA A 182 14.71 17.90 -20.40
N LYS A 183 15.46 16.96 -20.96
CA LYS A 183 16.84 17.16 -21.41
C LYS A 183 16.96 16.79 -22.87
N VAL A 184 17.41 17.73 -23.70
CA VAL A 184 17.68 17.51 -25.12
C VAL A 184 19.14 17.82 -25.38
N ASP A 185 19.88 16.83 -25.88
CA ASP A 185 21.30 16.98 -26.23
C ASP A 185 21.50 16.72 -27.72
N LEU A 186 22.04 17.71 -28.43
CA LEU A 186 22.29 17.66 -29.86
C LEU A 186 23.80 17.69 -30.11
N VAL A 187 24.38 16.55 -30.46
CA VAL A 187 25.83 16.37 -30.64
C VAL A 187 26.14 16.23 -32.12
N GLY A 188 26.76 17.25 -32.71
CA GLY A 188 27.12 17.25 -34.13
C GLY A 188 25.92 17.27 -35.08
N THR A 189 24.72 17.61 -34.59
CA THR A 189 23.51 17.76 -35.39
C THR A 189 23.43 19.15 -36.01
N LYS A 190 23.14 19.25 -37.31
CA LYS A 190 22.85 20.54 -37.95
C LYS A 190 21.42 20.96 -37.66
N VAL A 191 21.22 22.10 -37.01
CA VAL A 191 19.87 22.58 -36.65
C VAL A 191 19.52 23.85 -37.41
N SER A 192 18.38 23.83 -38.09
CA SER A 192 17.76 24.97 -38.77
C SER A 192 16.36 25.16 -38.22
N GLY A 193 16.18 26.16 -37.35
CA GLY A 193 14.92 26.48 -36.67
C GLY A 193 15.18 26.99 -35.26
N LYS A 194 14.15 27.55 -34.62
CA LYS A 194 14.27 28.12 -33.27
C LYS A 194 14.15 27.06 -32.19
N SER A 195 14.90 27.22 -31.11
CA SER A 195 14.77 26.41 -29.89
C SER A 195 13.87 27.13 -28.88
N LYS A 196 12.97 26.40 -28.23
CA LYS A 196 12.08 26.92 -27.18
C LYS A 196 12.24 26.07 -25.92
N LYS A 197 12.44 26.75 -24.80
CA LYS A 197 12.65 26.12 -23.48
C LYS A 197 11.66 26.68 -22.46
N SER A 198 11.10 25.84 -21.62
CA SER A 198 10.28 26.25 -20.47
C SER A 198 10.52 25.36 -19.24
N GLY A 199 10.23 25.89 -18.05
CA GLY A 199 10.46 25.18 -16.78
C GLY A 199 11.94 24.96 -16.48
N ALA A 200 12.26 23.79 -15.93
CA ALA A 200 13.61 23.31 -15.61
C ALA A 200 14.29 22.57 -16.78
N ALA A 201 13.76 22.70 -18.00
CA ALA A 201 14.29 21.99 -19.16
C ALA A 201 15.70 22.47 -19.53
N THR A 202 16.45 21.59 -20.19
CA THR A 202 17.80 21.85 -20.71
C THR A 202 17.89 21.45 -22.17
N ILE A 203 18.50 22.30 -22.99
CA ILE A 203 18.78 22.05 -24.41
C ILE A 203 20.26 22.37 -24.61
N THR A 204 21.04 21.42 -25.12
CA THR A 204 22.46 21.58 -25.44
C THR A 204 22.69 21.32 -26.93
N GLY A 205 23.59 22.09 -27.54
CA GLY A 205 23.98 21.94 -28.95
C GLY A 205 22.97 22.46 -29.99
N ALA A 206 21.88 23.11 -29.56
CA ALA A 206 20.96 23.82 -30.45
C ALA A 206 21.35 25.31 -30.58
N PRO A 207 21.08 25.96 -31.73
CA PRO A 207 21.24 27.41 -31.91
C PRO A 207 20.19 28.23 -31.14
#